data_AF-A0A415UWA4-F1
#
_entry.id   AF-A0A415UWA4-F1
#
_cell.length_a   1.000
_cell.length_b   1.000
_cell.length_c   1.000
_cell.angle_alpha   90.00
_cell.angle_beta   90.00
_cell.angle_gamma   90.00
#
_symmetry.space_group_name_H-M   'P 1'
#
loop_
_entity.id
_entity.type
_entity.pdbx_description
1 polymer ?
#
loop_
_entity_poly.entity_id
_entity_poly.type
_entity_poly.pdbx_seq_one_letter_code
_entity_poly.pdbx_strand_id
1 'polypeptide(L)' 'MDIKQIMRALTEESPVWSQNKVAGEIGLTPQNMSQKMRSSDIRVGVAAAYLDVLGYELAVVPKRSRLPQGSIVVGEAE' A
#
# COMPACT_ATOMS: atom_id res chain seq x y z
N MET A 1 -11.11 1.01 6.65
CA MET A 1 -10.51 1.89 5.63
C MET A 1 -9.88 0.99 4.59
N ASP A 2 -10.17 1.18 3.31
CA ASP A 2 -9.64 0.35 2.23
C ASP A 2 -8.12 0.59 2.08
N ILE A 3 -7.35 -0.46 1.74
CA ILE A 3 -5.89 -0.38 1.58
C ILE A 3 -5.50 0.72 0.58
N LYS A 4 -6.28 0.92 -0.49
CA LYS A 4 -6.06 1.99 -1.46
C LYS A 4 -6.22 3.38 -0.85
N GLN A 5 -7.15 3.55 0.10
CA GLN A 5 -7.32 4.81 0.82
C GLN A 5 -6.14 5.07 1.77
N ILE A 6 -5.65 4.03 2.44
CA ILE A 6 -4.46 4.12 3.31
C ILE A 6 -3.24 4.55 2.49
N MET A 7 -2.98 3.88 1.37
CA MET A 7 -1.87 4.20 0.48
C MET A 7 -1.93 5.66 -0.02
N ARG A 8 -3.13 6.15 -0.37
CA ARG A 8 -3.32 7.55 -0.79
C ARG A 8 -3.04 8.54 0.35
N ALA A 9 -3.64 8.31 1.52
CA ALA A 9 -3.46 9.19 2.67
C ALA A 9 -1.98 9.30 3.07
N LEU A 10 -1.28 8.16 3.18
CA LEU A 10 0.14 8.14 3.50
C LEU A 10 1.02 8.86 2.45
N THR A 11 0.59 8.84 1.20
CA THR A 11 1.30 9.55 0.13
C THR A 11 1.00 11.05 0.16
N GLU A 12 -0.23 11.44 0.45
CA GLU A 12 -0.64 12.85 0.60
C GLU A 12 0.03 13.51 1.82
N GLU A 13 0.27 12.75 2.88
CA GLU A 13 1.01 13.19 4.08
C GLU A 13 2.54 13.23 3.85
N SER A 14 3.05 12.59 2.79
CA SER A 14 4.47 12.54 2.52
C SER A 14 4.97 13.84 1.87
N PRO A 15 6.01 14.50 2.43
CA PRO A 15 6.62 15.67 1.78
C PRO A 15 7.50 15.29 0.57
N VAL A 16 7.83 14.01 0.40
CA VAL A 16 8.80 13.53 -0.60
C VAL A 16 8.11 12.75 -1.71
N TRP A 17 7.18 11.88 -1.33
CA TRP A 17 6.58 10.92 -2.23
C TRP A 17 5.30 11.45 -2.87
N SER A 18 5.16 11.17 -4.16
CA SER A 18 3.89 11.30 -4.87
C SER A 18 3.55 9.94 -5.47
N GLN A 19 2.28 9.68 -5.77
CA GLN A 19 1.86 8.41 -6.34
C GLN A 19 2.62 8.06 -7.63
N ASN A 20 2.98 9.06 -8.44
CA ASN A 20 3.75 8.86 -9.66
C ASN A 20 5.22 8.50 -9.38
N LYS A 21 5.83 9.10 -8.35
CA LYS A 21 7.19 8.74 -7.93
C LYS A 21 7.21 7.31 -7.40
N VAL A 22 6.27 6.97 -6.51
CA VAL A 22 6.16 5.60 -5.97
C VAL A 22 5.93 4.58 -7.09
N ALA A 23 5.08 4.91 -8.07
CA ALA A 23 4.90 4.05 -9.24
C ALA A 23 6.23 3.78 -9.96
N GLY A 24 7.03 4.81 -10.19
CA GLY A 24 8.36 4.68 -10.80
C GLY A 24 9.29 3.76 -10.03
N GLU A 25 9.37 3.95 -8.70
CA GLU A 25 10.22 3.12 -7.83
C GLU A 25 9.84 1.65 -7.86
N ILE A 26 8.55 1.34 -7.94
CA ILE A 26 8.07 -0.06 -8.01
C ILE A 26 7.96 -0.61 -9.45
N GLY A 27 8.57 0.07 -10.43
CA GLY A 27 8.64 -0.38 -11.82
C GLY A 27 7.32 -0.29 -12.59
N LEU A 28 6.41 0.60 -12.18
CA LEU A 28 5.14 0.84 -12.84
C LEU A 28 5.10 2.22 -13.52
N THR A 29 4.42 2.29 -14.66
CA THR A 29 4.06 3.58 -15.25
C THR A 29 2.96 4.26 -14.43
N PRO A 30 2.85 5.61 -14.46
CA PRO A 30 1.74 6.33 -13.83
C PRO A 30 0.35 5.84 -14.28
N GLN A 31 0.19 5.48 -15.56
CA GLN A 31 -1.07 4.95 -16.07
C GLN A 31 -1.40 3.59 -15.47
N ASN A 32 -0.43 2.68 -15.40
CA ASN A 32 -0.60 1.36 -14.79
C ASN A 32 -0.93 1.48 -13.30
N MET A 33 -0.27 2.39 -12.58
CA MET A 33 -0.57 2.68 -11.19
C MET A 33 -2.00 3.22 -11.01
N SER A 34 -2.40 4.21 -11.83
CA SER A 34 -3.76 4.76 -11.81
C SER A 34 -4.83 3.70 -12.11
N GLN A 35 -4.55 2.77 -13.05
CA GLN A 35 -5.43 1.64 -13.32
C GLN A 35 -5.54 0.71 -12.12
N LYS A 36 -4.43 0.34 -11.47
CA LYS A 36 -4.44 -0.50 -10.27
C LYS A 36 -5.20 0.14 -9.11
N MET A 37 -5.03 1.44 -8.89
CA MET A 37 -5.74 2.18 -7.85
C MET A 37 -7.24 2.36 -8.12
N ARG A 38 -7.71 2.10 -9.34
CA ARG A 38 -9.14 2.09 -9.72
C ARG A 38 -9.74 0.68 -9.76
N SER A 39 -8.91 -0.36 -9.81
CA SER A 39 -9.37 -1.75 -9.80
C SER A 39 -10.08 -2.09 -8.48
N SER A 40 -11.02 -3.03 -8.52
CA SER A 40 -11.65 -3.58 -7.31
C SER A 40 -10.59 -4.14 -6.37
N ASP A 41 -9.65 -4.89 -6.93
CA ASP A 41 -8.66 -5.64 -6.18
C ASP A 41 -7.24 -5.15 -6.46
N ILE A 42 -6.53 -4.79 -5.39
CA ILE A 42 -5.09 -4.58 -5.44
C ILE A 42 -4.41 -5.86 -4.94
N ARG A 43 -3.54 -6.42 -5.77
CA ARG A 43 -2.75 -7.60 -5.35
C ARG A 43 -1.86 -7.22 -4.18
N VAL A 44 -1.79 -8.10 -3.18
CA VAL A 44 -0.96 -7.92 -1.96
C VAL A 44 0.47 -7.49 -2.30
N GLY A 45 1.10 -8.10 -3.31
CA GLY A 45 2.45 -7.73 -3.72
C GLY A 45 2.60 -6.28 -4.20
N VAL A 46 1.58 -5.71 -4.85
CA VAL A 46 1.60 -4.29 -5.27
C VAL A 46 1.46 -3.38 -4.06
N ALA A 47 0.54 -3.70 -3.14
CA ALA A 47 0.35 -2.91 -1.92
C ALA A 47 1.61 -2.95 -1.05
N ALA A 48 2.22 -4.13 -0.89
CA ALA A 48 3.46 -4.31 -0.14
C ALA A 48 4.61 -3.49 -0.75
N ALA A 49 4.86 -3.59 -2.06
CA ALA A 49 5.91 -2.83 -2.73
C ALA A 49 5.68 -1.30 -2.62
N TYR A 50 4.43 -0.85 -2.71
CA TYR A 50 4.11 0.57 -2.54
C TYR A 50 4.40 1.07 -1.14
N LEU A 51 3.98 0.30 -0.13
CA LEU A 51 4.17 0.64 1.28
C LEU A 51 5.65 0.59 1.69
N ASP A 52 6.44 -0.31 1.09
CA ASP A 52 7.89 -0.38 1.26
C ASP A 52 8.59 0.93 0.88
N VAL A 53 8.22 1.53 -0.26
CA VAL A 53 8.71 2.86 -0.66
C VAL A 53 8.35 3.95 0.35
N LEU A 54 7.21 3.80 1.03
CA LEU A 54 6.76 4.72 2.09
C LEU A 54 7.36 4.40 3.47
N GLY A 55 8.26 3.40 3.58
CA GLY A 55 8.96 3.05 4.82
C GLY A 55 8.25 2.04 5.70
N TYR A 56 7.32 1.25 5.15
CA TYR A 56 6.64 0.17 5.86
C TYR A 56 7.17 -1.21 5.46
N GLU A 57 7.25 -2.13 6.40
CA GLU A 57 7.68 -3.50 6.12
C GLU A 57 6.51 -4.49 6.06
N LEU A 58 6.58 -5.46 5.15
CA LEU A 58 5.64 -6.58 5.11
C LEU A 58 6.02 -7.64 6.15
N ALA A 59 5.17 -7.85 7.14
CA ALA A 59 5.33 -8.89 8.15
C ALA A 59 4.28 -10.02 7.98
N VAL A 60 4.73 -11.27 8.10
CA VAL A 60 3.84 -12.45 8.20
C VAL A 60 3.67 -12.80 9.67
N VAL A 61 2.43 -12.81 10.14
CA VAL A 61 2.10 -13.07 11.55
C VAL A 61 1.00 -14.13 11.67
N PRO A 62 0.98 -14.94 12.75
CA PRO A 62 -0.14 -15.84 13.00
C PRO A 62 -1.46 -15.09 13.12
N LYS A 63 -2.56 -15.66 12.60
CA LYS A 63 -3.91 -15.13 12.84
C LYS A 63 -4.13 -14.93 14.35
N ARG A 64 -4.82 -13.85 14.73
CA ARG A 64 -5.12 -13.46 16.13
C ARG A 64 -3.93 -12.97 16.95
N SER A 65 -2.75 -12.78 16.34
CA SER A 65 -1.64 -12.09 17.01
C SER A 65 -2.01 -10.65 17.33
N ARG A 66 -1.45 -10.09 18.41
CA ARG A 66 -1.55 -8.66 18.70
C ARG A 66 -0.64 -7.92 17.73
N LEU A 67 -1.23 -7.13 16.85
CA LEU A 67 -0.50 -6.31 15.89
C LEU A 67 0.02 -5.03 16.58
N PRO A 68 1.24 -4.57 16.27
CA PRO A 68 1.71 -3.25 16.66
C PRO A 68 0.74 -2.16 16.21
N GLN A 69 0.70 -1.05 16.95
CA GLN A 69 -0.08 0.11 16.54
C GLN A 69 0.40 0.62 15.18
N GLY A 70 -0.54 0.95 14.29
CA GLY A 70 -0.23 1.38 12.92
C GLY A 70 -0.05 0.24 11.90
N SER A 71 -0.20 -1.02 12.32
CA SER A 71 -0.19 -2.14 11.38
C SER A 71 -1.35 -2.05 10.38
N ILE A 72 -1.05 -2.32 9.12
CA ILE A 72 -2.04 -2.33 8.03
C ILE A 72 -2.35 -3.78 7.69
N VAL A 73 -3.62 -4.17 7.78
CA VAL A 73 -4.07 -5.51 7.39
C VAL A 73 -4.62 -5.47 5.97
N VAL A 74 -4.03 -6.26 5.08
CA VAL A 74 -4.46 -6.38 3.67
C VAL A 74 -5.17 -7.72 3.49
N GLY A 75 -6.50 -7.69 3.36
CA GLY A 75 -7.35 -8.87 3.19
C GLY A 75 -8.80 -8.56 3.53
N GLU A 76 -9.69 -9.55 3.38
CA GLU A 76 -11.06 -9.43 3.88
C GLU A 76 -11.04 -9.51 5.42
N ALA A 77 -11.66 -8.54 6.08
CA ALA A 77 -11.93 -8.63 7.51
C ALA A 77 -12.96 -9.76 7.71
N GLU A 78 -12.58 -10.81 8.45
CA GLU A 78 -13.53 -11.81 8.97
C GLU A 78 -14.53 -11.16 9.94
#